data_AF-A0A7Z8R148-F1
#
_entry.id   AF-A0A7Z8R148-F1
#
_cell.length_a   1.000
_cell.length_b   1.000
_cell.length_c   1.000
_cell.angle_alpha   90.00
_cell.angle_beta   90.00
_cell.angle_gamma   90.00
#
_symmetry.space_group_name_H-M   'P 1'
#
loop_
_entity.id
_entity.type
_entity.pdbx_description
1 polymer ?
#
loop_
_entity_poly.entity_id
_entity_poly.type
_entity_poly.pdbx_seq_one_letter_code
_entity_poly.pdbx_strand_id
1 'polypeptide(L)'
;MHLKIFLLALLLLSFNSSADLGSRQKAISGEHRSTQHKNRDIYRNPQSTLDFFVVEPSMTVVEIWPGGKAWYTEILAPYLKDQGLLYAAHFDANSTVPYFSRNLDKFKHKLTASPDIYGKVIITTL
;
A
#
# COMPACT_ATOMS: atom_id res chain seq x y z
N MET A 1 6.12 -44.60 17.73
CA MET A 1 5.93 -44.34 16.28
C MET A 1 5.24 -42.99 15.97
N HIS A 2 5.34 -41.97 16.86
CA HIS A 2 4.64 -40.67 16.67
C HIS A 2 5.56 -39.43 16.66
N LEU A 3 6.88 -39.60 16.78
CA LEU A 3 7.82 -38.48 16.84
C LEU A 3 8.19 -37.89 15.46
N LYS A 4 7.77 -38.53 14.36
CA LYS A 4 8.08 -38.09 12.99
C LYS A 4 7.07 -37.10 12.40
N ILE A 5 5.89 -36.93 12.99
CA ILE A 5 4.84 -36.04 12.47
C ILE A 5 5.03 -34.58 12.93
N PHE A 6 5.65 -34.33 14.09
CA PHE A 6 5.90 -32.97 14.58
C PHE A 6 7.03 -32.24 13.83
N LEU A 7 8.00 -32.96 13.26
CA LEU A 7 9.13 -32.34 12.55
C LEU A 7 8.76 -31.80 11.16
N LEU A 8 7.65 -32.26 10.57
CA LEU A 8 7.21 -31.85 9.23
C LEU A 8 6.42 -30.53 9.24
N ALA A 9 5.86 -30.14 10.39
CA ALA A 9 5.07 -28.91 10.53
C ALA A 9 5.94 -27.64 10.69
N LEU A 10 7.21 -27.78 11.09
CA LEU A 10 8.11 -26.64 11.35
C LEU A 10 8.78 -26.10 10.06
N LEU A 11 8.72 -26.81 8.94
CA LEU A 11 9.40 -26.44 7.69
C LEU A 11 8.57 -25.51 6.78
N LEU A 12 7.32 -25.19 7.14
CA LEU A 12 6.41 -24.40 6.31
C LEU A 12 6.39 -22.90 6.60
N LEU A 13 7.09 -22.41 7.63
CA LEU A 13 7.08 -20.99 7.97
C LEU A 13 8.00 -20.10 7.11
N SER A 14 8.91 -20.67 6.32
CA SER A 14 9.95 -19.88 5.63
C SER A 14 9.66 -19.53 4.16
N PHE A 15 8.48 -19.89 3.62
CA PHE A 15 8.17 -19.68 2.21
C PHE A 15 7.58 -18.31 1.86
N ASN A 16 7.23 -17.49 2.84
CA ASN A 16 6.50 -16.23 2.58
C ASN A 16 7.40 -15.09 2.08
N SER A 17 8.68 -15.05 2.46
CA SER A 17 9.53 -13.87 2.22
C SER A 17 9.85 -13.62 0.74
N SER A 18 10.09 -14.66 -0.06
CA SER A 18 10.42 -14.49 -1.49
C SER A 18 9.19 -14.10 -2.33
N ALA A 19 8.02 -14.65 -2.02
CA ALA A 19 6.77 -14.28 -2.68
C ALA A 19 6.38 -12.84 -2.32
N ASP A 20 6.61 -12.45 -1.07
CA ASP A 20 6.39 -11.09 -0.59
C ASP A 20 7.25 -10.06 -1.34
N LEU A 21 8.58 -10.24 -1.35
CA LEU A 21 9.50 -9.35 -2.07
C LEU A 21 9.14 -9.21 -3.56
N GLY A 22 8.78 -10.33 -4.20
CA GLY A 22 8.33 -10.32 -5.60
C GLY A 22 7.03 -9.55 -5.82
N SER A 23 6.07 -9.66 -4.90
CA SER A 23 4.80 -8.93 -4.98
C SER A 23 4.97 -7.43 -4.70
N ARG A 24 5.84 -7.06 -3.75
CA ARG A 24 6.16 -5.68 -3.44
C ARG A 24 6.86 -4.96 -4.59
N GLN A 25 7.88 -5.60 -5.16
CA GLN A 25 8.62 -5.02 -6.29
C GLN A 25 7.68 -4.78 -7.49
N LYS A 26 6.73 -5.70 -7.75
CA LYS A 26 5.69 -5.52 -8.78
C LYS A 26 4.78 -4.33 -8.50
N ALA A 27 4.38 -4.11 -7.24
CA ALA A 27 3.58 -2.94 -6.87
C ALA A 27 4.37 -1.63 -7.07
N ILE A 28 5.66 -1.63 -6.72
CA ILE A 28 6.55 -0.47 -6.91
C ILE A 28 6.79 -0.18 -8.39
N SER A 29 7.03 -1.19 -9.23
CA SER A 29 7.28 -0.98 -10.67
C SER A 29 6.02 -0.91 -11.54
N GLY A 30 4.83 -1.10 -10.95
CA GLY A 30 3.58 -1.28 -11.68
C GLY A 30 3.25 -0.19 -12.69
N GLU A 31 2.64 -0.60 -13.81
CA GLU A 31 2.31 0.30 -14.93
C GLU A 31 1.19 1.30 -14.62
N HIS A 32 0.38 1.02 -13.61
CA HIS A 32 -0.64 1.94 -13.12
C HIS A 32 -0.07 3.19 -12.43
N ARG A 33 1.19 3.13 -11.98
CA ARG A 33 1.85 4.27 -11.34
C ARG A 33 2.21 5.32 -12.38
N SER A 34 1.95 6.59 -12.06
CA SER A 34 2.33 7.67 -12.98
C SER A 34 3.86 7.73 -13.19
N THR A 35 4.30 8.05 -14.40
CA THR A 35 5.74 8.25 -14.72
C THR A 35 6.38 9.28 -13.80
N GLN A 36 5.66 10.37 -13.48
CA GLN A 36 6.14 11.38 -12.54
C GLN A 36 6.43 10.80 -11.15
N HIS A 37 5.62 9.85 -10.69
CA HIS A 37 5.81 9.22 -9.38
C HIS A 37 6.96 8.23 -9.39
N LYS A 38 7.06 7.37 -10.42
CA LYS A 38 8.18 6.45 -10.60
C LYS A 38 9.52 7.20 -10.65
N ASN A 39 9.58 8.34 -11.35
CA ASN A 39 10.80 9.17 -11.42
C ASN A 39 11.25 9.74 -10.06
N ARG A 40 10.38 9.74 -9.04
CA ARG A 40 10.73 10.19 -7.68
C ARG A 40 11.20 9.06 -6.79
N ASP A 41 11.12 7.80 -7.23
CA ASP A 41 11.51 6.65 -6.43
C ASP A 41 13.00 6.72 -6.04
N ILE A 42 13.86 7.30 -6.88
CA ILE A 42 15.29 7.52 -6.57
C ILE A 42 15.53 8.41 -5.33
N TYR A 43 14.57 9.28 -5.01
CA TYR A 43 14.64 10.17 -3.84
C TYR A 43 13.83 9.63 -2.66
N ARG A 44 12.75 8.90 -2.95
CA ARG A 44 11.82 8.39 -1.94
C ARG A 44 12.14 7.00 -1.43
N ASN A 45 12.95 6.24 -2.17
CA ASN A 45 13.41 4.90 -1.82
C ASN A 45 12.27 4.00 -1.30
N PRO A 46 11.19 3.77 -2.09
CA PRO A 46 10.00 3.06 -1.60
C PRO A 46 10.32 1.64 -1.15
N GLN A 47 11.18 0.92 -1.88
CA GLN A 47 11.56 -0.45 -1.52
C GLN A 47 12.22 -0.47 -0.14
N SER A 48 13.31 0.30 0.04
CA SER A 48 14.02 0.39 1.32
C SER A 48 13.14 0.89 2.47
N THR A 49 12.22 1.81 2.19
CA THR A 49 11.29 2.30 3.20
C THR A 49 10.32 1.20 3.66
N LEU A 50 9.71 0.48 2.71
CA LEU A 50 8.79 -0.62 3.04
C LEU A 50 9.51 -1.80 3.70
N ASP A 51 10.76 -2.06 3.31
CA ASP A 51 11.64 -3.04 3.97
C ASP A 51 11.92 -2.66 5.42
N PHE A 52 12.26 -1.39 5.67
CA PHE A 52 12.55 -0.89 7.02
C PHE A 52 11.35 -1.04 7.96
N PHE A 53 10.14 -0.76 7.48
CA PHE A 53 8.91 -0.95 8.26
C PHE A 53 8.39 -2.39 8.25
N VAL A 54 9.04 -3.29 7.51
CA VAL A 54 8.64 -4.70 7.35
C VAL A 54 7.15 -4.79 6.96
N VAL A 55 6.72 -3.96 6.01
CA VAL A 55 5.32 -3.97 5.56
C VAL A 55 5.06 -5.26 4.80
N GLU A 56 4.08 -6.04 5.24
CA GLU A 56 3.69 -7.31 4.62
C GLU A 56 2.28 -7.24 4.00
N PRO A 57 1.92 -8.11 3.02
CA PRO A 57 0.69 -8.01 2.25
C PRO A 57 -0.59 -8.20 3.08
N SER A 58 -0.49 -8.90 4.21
CA SER A 58 -1.61 -9.21 5.12
C SER A 58 -1.86 -8.14 6.18
N MET A 59 -1.01 -7.11 6.25
CA MET A 59 -1.12 -6.08 7.27
C MET A 59 -2.30 -5.14 7.03
N THR A 60 -2.76 -4.53 8.11
CA THR A 60 -3.57 -3.32 8.05
C THR A 60 -2.63 -2.12 8.17
N VAL A 61 -2.58 -1.28 7.14
CA VAL A 61 -1.69 -0.12 7.07
C VAL A 61 -2.52 1.15 7.07
N VAL A 62 -2.08 2.15 7.84
CA VAL A 62 -2.63 3.50 7.81
C VAL A 62 -1.62 4.44 7.15
N GLU A 63 -1.96 4.95 5.97
CA GLU A 63 -1.21 6.00 5.29
C GLU A 63 -1.70 7.37 5.79
N ILE A 64 -0.85 8.05 6.56
CA ILE A 64 -1.13 9.40 7.07
C ILE A 64 -0.81 10.43 5.98
N TRP A 65 -1.79 11.26 5.64
CA TRP A 65 -1.68 12.34 4.65
C TRP A 65 -1.13 11.85 3.29
N PRO A 66 -1.90 11.02 2.56
CA PRO A 66 -1.47 10.42 1.29
C PRO A 66 -1.23 11.45 0.17
N GLY A 67 -1.65 12.70 0.38
CA GLY A 67 -1.65 13.79 -0.59
C GLY A 67 -2.68 13.58 -1.71
N GLY A 68 -2.96 14.62 -2.49
CA GLY A 68 -3.98 14.52 -3.53
C GLY A 68 -3.63 13.62 -4.71
N LYS A 69 -2.34 13.32 -4.93
CA LYS A 69 -1.88 12.44 -6.01
C LYS A 69 -1.64 10.99 -5.57
N ALA A 70 -1.73 10.68 -4.27
CA ALA A 70 -1.70 9.31 -3.75
C ALA A 70 -0.39 8.56 -4.03
N TRP A 71 0.78 9.16 -3.74
CA TRP A 71 2.07 8.60 -4.17
C TRP A 71 2.38 7.23 -3.53
N TYR A 72 2.18 7.08 -2.22
CA TYR A 72 2.37 5.78 -1.56
C TYR A 72 1.17 4.86 -1.76
N THR A 73 -0.04 5.42 -1.80
CA THR A 73 -1.26 4.67 -2.15
C THR A 73 -1.14 3.92 -3.47
N GLU A 74 -0.48 4.50 -4.48
CA GLU A 74 -0.18 3.82 -5.75
C GLU A 74 0.59 2.50 -5.57
N ILE A 75 1.37 2.36 -4.50
CA ILE A 75 2.12 1.14 -4.17
C ILE A 75 1.33 0.28 -3.18
N LEU A 76 0.89 0.88 -2.07
CA LEU A 76 0.27 0.19 -0.95
C LEU A 76 -1.09 -0.42 -1.31
N ALA A 77 -1.90 0.28 -2.13
CA ALA A 77 -3.23 -0.21 -2.48
C ALA A 77 -3.20 -1.56 -3.20
N PRO A 78 -2.46 -1.74 -4.31
CA PRO A 78 -2.37 -3.05 -4.95
C PRO A 78 -1.59 -4.07 -4.12
N TYR A 79 -0.59 -3.64 -3.34
CA TYR A 79 0.21 -4.55 -2.52
C TYR A 79 -0.59 -5.23 -1.40
N LEU A 80 -1.50 -4.49 -0.77
CA LEU A 80 -2.35 -4.98 0.32
C LEU A 80 -3.70 -5.51 -0.15
N LYS A 81 -4.05 -5.34 -1.43
CA LYS A 81 -5.42 -5.51 -1.98
C LYS A 81 -6.08 -6.84 -1.64
N ASP A 82 -5.32 -7.93 -1.64
CA ASP A 82 -5.88 -9.28 -1.56
C ASP A 82 -5.86 -9.87 -0.15
N GLN A 83 -4.92 -9.47 0.69
CA GLN A 83 -4.70 -10.07 2.02
C GLN A 83 -4.81 -9.08 3.19
N GLY A 84 -4.68 -7.78 2.92
CA GLY A 84 -4.58 -6.73 3.93
C GLY A 84 -5.61 -5.63 3.73
N LEU A 85 -5.39 -4.52 4.42
CA LEU A 85 -6.24 -3.32 4.36
C LEU A 85 -5.38 -2.07 4.30
N LEU A 86 -5.78 -1.11 3.47
CA LEU A 86 -5.19 0.22 3.44
C LEU A 86 -6.22 1.27 3.88
N TYR A 87 -5.93 1.91 5.01
CA TYR A 87 -6.61 3.13 5.44
C TYR A 87 -5.80 4.33 4.96
N ALA A 88 -6.43 5.23 4.22
CA ALA A 88 -5.86 6.52 3.84
C ALA A 88 -6.42 7.59 4.78
N ALA A 89 -5.64 8.00 5.78
CA ALA A 89 -6.02 9.03 6.73
C ALA A 89 -5.78 10.41 6.13
N HIS A 90 -6.85 10.98 5.58
CA HIS A 90 -6.85 12.23 4.84
C HIS A 90 -7.37 13.38 5.72
N PHE A 91 -7.44 14.58 5.13
CA PHE A 91 -8.00 15.74 5.81
C PHE A 91 -9.51 15.62 6.00
N ASP A 92 -10.05 16.37 6.96
CA ASP A 92 -11.48 16.50 7.17
C ASP A 92 -12.18 17.04 5.91
N ALA A 93 -13.25 16.36 5.49
CA ALA A 93 -14.08 16.76 4.37
C ALA A 93 -14.76 18.12 4.56
N ASN A 94 -14.96 18.54 5.81
CA ASN A 94 -15.57 19.82 6.20
C ASN A 94 -14.54 20.92 6.45
N SER A 95 -13.25 20.67 6.19
CA SER A 95 -12.21 21.67 6.37
C SER A 95 -12.49 22.95 5.56
N THR A 96 -12.40 24.11 6.21
CA THR A 96 -12.46 25.42 5.56
C THR A 96 -11.16 25.81 4.85
N VAL A 97 -10.06 25.08 5.08
CA VAL A 97 -8.77 25.31 4.40
C VAL A 97 -8.84 24.78 2.97
N PRO A 98 -8.77 25.64 1.93
CA PRO A 98 -8.97 25.21 0.54
C PRO A 98 -7.93 24.21 0.03
N TYR A 99 -6.74 24.19 0.63
CA TYR A 99 -5.71 23.21 0.29
C TYR A 99 -6.14 21.78 0.68
N PHE A 100 -6.81 21.61 1.83
CA PHE A 100 -7.22 20.30 2.33
C PHE A 100 -8.34 19.70 1.50
N SER A 101 -9.42 20.45 1.26
CA SER A 101 -10.53 20.00 0.42
C SER A 101 -10.06 19.61 -0.99
N ARG A 102 -9.28 20.47 -1.66
CA ARG A 102 -8.72 20.16 -2.99
C ARG A 102 -7.85 18.91 -3.01
N ASN A 103 -7.07 18.64 -1.96
CA ASN A 103 -6.25 17.42 -1.92
C ASN A 103 -7.12 16.19 -1.71
N LEU A 104 -8.12 16.24 -0.83
CA LEU A 104 -9.06 15.15 -0.63
C LEU A 104 -9.83 14.84 -1.92
N ASP A 105 -10.31 15.87 -2.62
CA ASP A 105 -11.07 15.70 -3.87
C ASP A 105 -10.22 15.07 -4.97
N LYS A 106 -8.98 15.54 -5.15
CA LYS A 106 -8.04 14.94 -6.11
C LYS A 106 -7.75 13.48 -5.78
N PHE A 107 -7.59 13.17 -4.49
CA PHE A 107 -7.35 11.81 -4.03
C PHE A 107 -8.55 10.91 -4.35
N LYS A 108 -9.76 11.32 -3.96
CA LYS A 108 -11.02 10.62 -4.27
C LYS A 108 -11.17 10.37 -5.76
N HIS A 109 -10.97 11.41 -6.57
CA HIS A 109 -11.06 11.31 -8.03
C HIS A 109 -10.11 10.25 -8.60
N LYS A 110 -8.84 10.24 -8.15
CA LYS A 110 -7.86 9.23 -8.56
C LYS A 110 -8.29 7.81 -8.20
N LEU A 111 -8.79 7.57 -6.99
CA LEU A 111 -9.24 6.23 -6.58
C LEU A 111 -10.43 5.77 -7.43
N THR A 112 -11.42 6.65 -7.63
CA THR A 112 -12.63 6.33 -8.40
C THR A 112 -12.37 6.12 -9.89
N ALA A 113 -11.29 6.70 -10.42
CA ALA A 113 -10.90 6.55 -11.83
C ALA A 113 -10.28 5.17 -12.15
N SER A 114 -9.88 4.38 -11.15
CA SER A 114 -9.32 3.04 -11.36
C SER A 114 -9.73 2.09 -10.22
N PRO A 115 -11.03 1.73 -10.14
CA PRO A 115 -11.58 0.94 -9.03
C PRO A 115 -10.98 -0.47 -8.93
N ASP A 116 -10.53 -1.06 -10.04
CA ASP A 116 -9.88 -2.38 -10.00
C ASP A 116 -8.58 -2.39 -9.18
N ILE A 117 -7.93 -1.24 -9.08
CA ILE A 117 -6.66 -1.07 -8.35
C ILE A 117 -6.92 -0.51 -6.96
N TYR A 118 -7.77 0.53 -6.87
CA TYR A 118 -7.94 1.34 -5.67
C TYR A 118 -9.25 1.12 -4.93
N GLY A 119 -10.17 0.32 -5.47
CA GLY A 119 -11.54 0.19 -4.96
C GLY A 119 -11.65 -0.38 -3.54
N LYS A 120 -10.57 -0.95 -2.99
CA LYS A 120 -10.50 -1.43 -1.60
C LYS A 120 -9.84 -0.45 -0.62
N VAL A 121 -9.37 0.72 -1.08
CA VAL A 121 -8.80 1.74 -0.19
C VAL A 121 -9.90 2.37 0.65
N ILE A 122 -9.71 2.40 1.97
CA ILE A 122 -10.65 3.00 2.91
C ILE A 122 -10.17 4.41 3.23
N ILE A 123 -10.95 5.43 2.83
CA ILE A 123 -10.65 6.81 3.21
C ILE A 123 -11.17 7.05 4.62
N THR A 124 -10.30 7.55 5.51
CA THR A 124 -10.65 8.00 6.85
C THR A 124 -10.11 9.42 7.08
N THR A 125 -10.47 10.03 8.20
CA THR A 125 -10.04 11.37 8.59
C THR A 125 -9.02 11.27 9.73
N LEU A 126 -7.96 12.08 9.65
CA LEU A 126 -7.00 12.28 10.75
C LEU A 126 -7.53 13.27 11.78
#